data_AF-A0A364NVE9-F1
#
_entry.id   AF-A0A364NVE9-F1
#
_cell.length_a   1.000
_cell.length_b   1.000
_cell.length_c   1.000
_cell.angle_alpha   90.00
_cell.angle_beta   90.00
_cell.angle_gamma   90.00
#
_symmetry.space_group_name_H-M   'P 1'
#
loop_
_entity.id
_entity.type
_entity.pdbx_description
1 polymer ?
#
loop_
_entity_poly.entity_id
_entity_poly.type
_entity_poly.pdbx_seq_one_letter_code
_entity_poly.pdbx_strand_id
1 'polypeptide(L)'
;MRGLFGATALLLAVATPAMAALEAKHYVARRVAAEHHLQIAVSGVEDQAGTCRVTGEVVRAFLSRGERFRPGSDVVFALPCGADAFWPQQRLVSAKMVEAFIKSSTGALEAADDGQGMRALDAATDTPTIRDDPALVREATESIAVYSIDAEIKRNNPDGALALARVDDRHLRLRLLAHVVGGLVGRKSAALESATAEMLAAFDGLAADDARLEAGLLALEPLALGGASDASLKLAERLALDVDALTIPSARDAALLSLYGARTRAEAPAAALTALAKVSNPKLRRDHLEDMPFAQKDFGPANPASLIWMDQLLAAAESQADPAFRQEALTALCRTAYRSAGGLAEIPELVGKAVPMAELAAKRHHGPSAVLLAVLTELLGGSKARPEAARWYAVAGVGFDVANSARAEAIKILSSFTPAERAAAARLLGGSGAASPQKLLELAKK
;
A
#
# COMPACT_ATOMS: atom_id res chain seq x y z
N MET A 1 -18.56 75.69 -16.43
CA MET A 1 -19.24 74.41 -16.17
C MET A 1 -18.60 73.80 -14.92
N ARG A 2 -19.39 73.52 -13.87
CA ARG A 2 -18.97 72.99 -12.56
C ARG A 2 -20.03 71.98 -12.10
N GLY A 3 -19.62 70.89 -11.46
CA GLY A 3 -20.48 69.83 -10.93
C GLY A 3 -19.63 68.60 -10.62
N LEU A 4 -18.97 68.56 -9.45
CA LEU A 4 -19.46 68.08 -8.15
C LEU A 4 -19.35 66.56 -7.97
N PHE A 5 -18.37 66.16 -7.15
CA PHE A 5 -18.42 65.11 -6.12
C PHE A 5 -19.56 64.07 -6.22
N GLY A 6 -19.24 62.90 -6.77
CA GLY A 6 -19.94 61.65 -6.47
C GLY A 6 -19.13 60.86 -5.43
N ALA A 7 -19.71 60.58 -4.27
CA ALA A 7 -18.97 60.04 -3.13
C ALA A 7 -18.40 58.63 -3.37
N THR A 8 -17.14 58.44 -3.00
CA THR A 8 -16.50 57.12 -2.87
C THR A 8 -17.18 56.35 -1.74
N ALA A 9 -18.26 55.64 -2.04
CA ALA A 9 -18.90 54.73 -1.13
C ALA A 9 -17.97 53.53 -0.88
N LEU A 10 -17.11 53.67 0.14
CA LEU A 10 -16.26 52.63 0.66
C LEU A 10 -17.16 51.51 1.21
N LEU A 11 -17.50 50.56 0.35
CA LEU A 11 -18.07 49.27 0.74
C LEU A 11 -17.00 48.51 1.52
N LEU A 12 -16.89 48.86 2.80
CA LEU A 12 -16.31 48.04 3.85
C LEU A 12 -17.04 46.70 3.80
N ALA A 13 -16.44 45.75 3.08
CA ALA A 13 -16.79 44.36 3.21
C ALA A 13 -16.62 44.01 4.69
N VAL A 14 -17.75 43.84 5.38
CA VAL A 14 -17.76 43.27 6.72
C VAL A 14 -17.39 41.80 6.54
N ALA A 15 -16.08 41.56 6.44
CA ALA A 15 -15.49 40.25 6.52
C ALA A 15 -15.65 39.79 7.97
N THR A 16 -16.86 39.33 8.31
CA THR A 16 -17.01 38.31 9.34
C THR A 16 -15.99 37.23 9.00
N PRO A 17 -15.04 36.90 9.89
CA PRO A 17 -14.09 35.84 9.60
C PRO A 17 -14.91 34.57 9.41
N ALA A 18 -15.00 34.12 8.16
CA ALA A 18 -15.65 32.89 7.82
C ALA A 18 -14.82 31.78 8.47
N MET A 19 -15.26 31.35 9.66
CA MET A 19 -14.76 30.13 10.27
C MET A 19 -14.81 29.06 9.20
N ALA A 20 -13.65 28.49 8.85
CA ALA A 20 -13.59 27.41 7.88
C ALA A 20 -14.64 26.36 8.28
N ALA A 21 -15.62 26.14 7.41
CA ALA A 21 -16.63 25.13 7.62
C ALA A 21 -15.88 23.80 7.80
N LEU A 22 -16.15 23.09 8.90
CA LEU A 22 -15.45 21.86 9.18
C LEU A 22 -15.84 20.87 8.08
N GLU A 23 -14.87 20.41 7.29
CA GLU A 23 -15.14 19.44 6.24
C GLU A 23 -15.83 18.21 6.84
N ALA A 24 -16.81 17.65 6.12
CA ALA A 24 -17.63 16.55 6.63
C ALA A 24 -16.79 15.38 7.17
N LYS A 25 -15.65 15.08 6.54
CA LYS A 25 -14.71 14.02 6.97
C LYS A 25 -14.19 14.24 8.40
N HIS A 26 -13.88 15.49 8.72
CA HIS A 26 -13.34 15.91 10.01
C HIS A 26 -14.41 16.07 11.10
N TYR A 27 -15.67 16.22 10.70
CA TYR A 27 -16.82 16.17 11.61
C TYR A 27 -17.16 14.72 11.98
N VAL A 28 -17.30 13.86 10.96
CA VAL A 28 -17.64 12.45 11.12
C VAL A 28 -16.59 11.70 11.94
N ALA A 29 -15.30 11.91 11.66
CA ALA A 29 -14.23 11.29 12.45
C ALA A 29 -14.32 11.64 13.96
N ARG A 30 -14.59 12.90 14.30
CA ARG A 30 -14.76 13.33 15.69
C ARG A 30 -15.98 12.71 16.36
N ARG A 31 -17.09 12.62 15.64
CA ARG A 31 -18.31 11.98 16.15
C ARG A 31 -18.09 10.51 16.48
N VAL A 32 -17.40 9.79 15.60
CA VAL A 32 -17.14 8.35 15.78
C VAL A 32 -16.11 8.09 16.89
N ALA A 33 -15.12 8.96 17.04
CA ALA A 33 -14.11 8.90 18.10
C ALA A 33 -14.64 9.30 19.49
N ALA A 34 -15.69 10.13 19.56
CA ALA A 34 -16.26 10.60 20.81
C ALA A 34 -16.99 9.50 21.60
N GLU A 35 -16.97 9.63 22.93
CA GLU A 35 -17.84 8.83 23.81
C GLU A 35 -19.27 9.35 23.78
N HIS A 36 -19.43 10.68 23.66
CA HIS A 36 -20.72 11.35 23.57
C HIS A 36 -20.69 12.49 22.54
N HIS A 37 -21.78 12.66 21.80
CA HIS A 37 -22.03 13.78 20.89
C HIS A 37 -23.33 14.46 21.33
N LEU A 38 -23.20 15.69 21.83
CA LEU A 38 -24.24 16.35 22.63
C LEU A 38 -24.54 17.75 22.09
N GLN A 39 -25.78 18.19 22.23
CA GLN A 39 -26.13 19.62 22.26
C GLN A 39 -26.36 20.02 23.70
N ILE A 40 -25.69 21.09 24.12
CA ILE A 40 -25.59 21.51 25.53
C ILE A 40 -26.03 22.96 25.62
N ALA A 41 -27.05 23.24 26.43
CA ALA A 41 -27.38 24.59 26.86
C ALA A 41 -26.38 25.02 27.92
N VAL A 42 -25.54 26.01 27.62
CA VAL A 42 -24.46 26.44 28.51
C VAL A 42 -25.03 27.30 29.63
N SER A 43 -24.79 26.90 30.87
CA SER A 43 -25.23 27.61 32.08
C SER A 43 -24.09 28.27 32.84
N GLY A 44 -22.84 27.83 32.65
CA GLY A 44 -21.67 28.45 33.26
C GLY A 44 -20.35 28.12 32.55
N VAL A 45 -19.40 29.04 32.65
CA VAL A 45 -18.02 28.89 32.13
C VAL A 45 -17.04 29.47 33.14
N GLU A 46 -16.22 28.63 33.76
CA GLU A 46 -15.18 28.99 34.72
C GLU A 46 -13.81 28.87 34.06
N ASP A 47 -12.99 29.93 33.99
CA ASP A 47 -11.60 29.81 33.55
C ASP A 47 -10.71 29.34 34.71
N GLN A 48 -9.92 28.30 34.45
CA GLN A 48 -8.92 27.74 35.33
C GLN A 48 -7.57 27.78 34.61
N ALA A 49 -6.93 28.95 34.64
CA ALA A 49 -5.59 29.22 34.10
C ALA A 49 -5.42 28.86 32.61
N GLY A 50 -6.38 29.26 31.77
CA GLY A 50 -6.37 29.04 30.32
C GLY A 50 -7.09 27.78 29.86
N THR A 51 -7.65 27.00 30.80
CA THR A 51 -8.58 25.90 30.52
C THR A 51 -9.94 26.25 31.10
N CYS A 52 -10.97 26.31 30.28
CA CYS A 52 -12.33 26.58 30.72
C CYS A 52 -13.04 25.28 31.11
N ARG A 53 -13.67 25.31 32.27
CA ARG A 53 -14.67 24.34 32.70
C ARG A 53 -16.05 24.86 32.31
N VAL A 54 -16.70 24.17 31.38
CA VAL A 54 -18.05 24.49 30.89
C VAL A 54 -19.05 23.60 31.62
N THR A 55 -20.10 24.22 32.15
CA THR A 55 -21.24 23.56 32.80
C THR A 55 -22.50 23.87 31.98
N GLY A 56 -23.37 22.88 31.82
CA GLY A 56 -24.61 23.03 31.07
C GLY A 56 -25.54 21.83 31.19
N GLU A 57 -26.72 21.94 30.57
CA GLU A 57 -27.71 20.88 30.47
C GLU A 57 -27.67 20.27 29.07
N VAL A 58 -27.69 18.94 28.97
CA VAL A 58 -27.79 18.21 27.70
C VAL A 58 -29.20 18.40 27.13
N VAL A 59 -29.35 19.20 26.08
CA VAL A 59 -30.61 19.38 25.35
C VAL A 59 -30.86 18.20 24.40
N ARG A 60 -29.79 17.63 23.82
CA ARG A 60 -29.88 16.46 22.93
C ARG A 60 -28.61 15.61 23.01
N ALA A 61 -28.77 14.30 22.90
CA ALA A 61 -27.68 13.35 22.70
C ALA A 61 -27.84 12.65 21.34
N PHE A 62 -26.90 12.88 20.43
CA PHE A 62 -26.83 12.20 19.13
C PHE A 62 -26.05 10.87 19.22
N LEU A 63 -25.07 10.81 20.13
CA LEU A 63 -24.35 9.62 20.53
C LEU A 63 -24.13 9.69 22.04
N SER A 64 -24.31 8.58 22.77
CA SER A 64 -24.02 8.52 24.20
C SER A 64 -23.68 7.10 24.63
N ARG A 65 -22.39 6.78 24.74
CA ARG A 65 -21.95 5.45 25.19
C ARG A 65 -22.31 5.24 26.67
N GLY A 66 -22.94 4.11 26.99
CA GLY A 66 -23.27 3.74 28.38
C GLY A 66 -24.43 4.51 29.04
N GLU A 67 -25.36 5.06 28.25
CA GLU A 67 -26.57 5.79 28.70
C GLU A 67 -26.37 7.01 29.64
N ARG A 68 -25.12 7.37 29.95
CA ARG A 68 -24.74 8.38 30.95
C ARG A 68 -25.38 9.75 30.76
N PHE A 69 -25.55 10.17 29.50
CA PHE A 69 -26.16 11.44 29.14
C PHE A 69 -27.41 11.24 28.30
N ARG A 70 -28.53 11.72 28.84
CA ARG A 70 -29.85 11.80 28.21
C ARG A 70 -30.28 13.28 28.16
N PRO A 71 -31.29 13.67 27.36
CA PRO A 71 -31.87 15.01 27.44
C PRO A 71 -32.28 15.36 28.88
N GLY A 72 -31.97 16.57 29.34
CA GLY A 72 -32.15 17.04 30.71
C GLY A 72 -31.06 16.61 31.71
N SER A 73 -29.97 15.97 31.26
CA SER A 73 -28.85 15.62 32.15
C SER A 73 -27.87 16.78 32.30
N ASP A 74 -27.40 17.06 33.51
CA ASP A 74 -26.26 17.96 33.73
C ASP A 74 -24.98 17.38 33.10
N VAL A 75 -24.18 18.25 32.48
CA VAL A 75 -22.86 17.91 31.94
C VAL A 75 -21.84 18.99 32.29
N VAL A 76 -20.65 18.55 32.67
CA VAL A 76 -19.50 19.39 32.98
C VAL A 76 -18.31 18.86 32.21
N PHE A 77 -17.66 19.69 31.40
CA PHE A 77 -16.49 19.31 30.61
C PHE A 77 -15.46 20.43 30.51
N ALA A 78 -14.21 20.09 30.23
CA ALA A 78 -13.10 21.04 30.08
C ALA A 78 -12.67 21.22 28.61
N LEU A 79 -12.15 22.40 28.27
CA LEU A 79 -11.41 22.66 27.03
C LEU A 79 -10.45 23.86 27.17
N PRO A 80 -9.35 23.93 26.40
CA PRO A 80 -8.50 25.13 26.34
C PRO A 80 -9.28 26.37 25.87
N CYS A 81 -9.11 27.49 26.57
CA CYS A 81 -9.86 28.72 26.30
C CYS A 81 -9.06 30.04 26.46
N GLY A 82 -7.73 29.95 26.52
CA GLY A 82 -6.84 31.11 26.46
C GLY A 82 -6.99 31.93 25.17
N ALA A 83 -6.29 33.07 25.08
CA ALA A 83 -6.46 34.04 24.00
C ALA A 83 -6.26 33.44 22.58
N ASP A 84 -5.30 32.52 22.43
CA ASP A 84 -4.97 31.86 21.16
C ASP A 84 -5.73 30.53 20.94
N ALA A 85 -6.63 30.15 21.86
CA ALA A 85 -7.42 28.92 21.73
C ALA A 85 -8.55 29.06 20.70
N PHE A 86 -9.01 27.95 20.12
CA PHE A 86 -10.13 27.93 19.17
C PHE A 86 -11.46 28.42 19.79
N TRP A 87 -11.58 28.30 21.12
CA TRP A 87 -12.69 28.79 21.94
C TRP A 87 -12.22 29.72 23.05
N PRO A 88 -11.92 31.01 22.75
CA PRO A 88 -11.59 31.97 23.80
C PRO A 88 -12.72 32.09 24.83
N GLN A 89 -12.41 32.24 26.11
CA GLN A 89 -13.40 32.26 27.20
C GLN A 89 -14.63 33.16 26.91
N GLN A 90 -14.42 34.39 26.42
CA GLN A 90 -15.50 35.32 26.11
C GLN A 90 -16.51 34.75 25.09
N ARG A 91 -16.03 33.94 24.14
CA ARG A 91 -16.87 33.28 23.14
C ARG A 91 -17.70 32.16 23.76
N LEU A 92 -17.10 31.36 24.65
CA LEU A 92 -17.82 30.32 25.40
C LEU A 92 -18.92 30.92 26.29
N VAL A 93 -18.61 32.01 27.01
CA VAL A 93 -19.59 32.73 27.84
C VAL A 93 -20.76 33.28 27.01
N SER A 94 -20.51 33.73 25.77
CA SER A 94 -21.57 34.21 24.87
C SER A 94 -22.38 33.09 24.18
N ALA A 95 -21.84 31.88 24.09
CA ALA A 95 -22.46 30.75 23.42
C ALA A 95 -23.52 30.10 24.32
N LYS A 96 -24.78 30.55 24.20
CA LYS A 96 -25.92 29.99 24.96
C LYS A 96 -26.14 28.50 24.73
N MET A 97 -25.76 28.00 23.56
CA MET A 97 -25.82 26.58 23.21
C MET A 97 -24.61 26.18 22.38
N VAL A 98 -24.11 24.97 22.64
CA VAL A 98 -23.02 24.37 21.86
C VAL A 98 -23.36 22.95 21.42
N GLU A 99 -22.93 22.58 20.21
CA GLU A 99 -22.78 21.18 19.82
C GLU A 99 -21.34 20.74 20.14
N ALA A 100 -21.18 19.63 20.86
CA ALA A 100 -19.89 19.18 21.36
C ALA A 100 -19.68 17.67 21.26
N PHE A 101 -18.41 17.32 21.04
CA PHE A 101 -17.88 15.96 21.07
C PHE A 101 -17.11 15.79 22.37
N ILE A 102 -17.55 14.86 23.23
CA ILE A 102 -17.02 14.69 24.58
C ILE A 102 -16.34 13.31 24.70
N LYS A 103 -15.18 13.30 25.36
CA LYS A 103 -14.39 12.12 25.73
C LYS A 103 -14.14 12.12 27.24
N SER A 104 -13.88 10.96 27.83
CA SER A 104 -13.37 10.86 29.20
C SER A 104 -11.85 11.06 29.19
N SER A 105 -11.37 11.81 30.18
CA SER A 105 -9.94 11.87 30.55
C SER A 105 -9.76 11.43 32.00
N THR A 106 -8.56 11.54 32.55
CA THR A 106 -8.25 11.11 33.93
C THR A 106 -9.03 11.91 34.97
N GLY A 107 -10.22 11.41 35.34
CA GLY A 107 -11.10 11.98 36.36
C GLY A 107 -12.05 13.08 35.87
N ALA A 108 -12.03 13.44 34.59
CA ALA A 108 -12.82 14.52 34.02
C ALA A 108 -13.41 14.15 32.65
N LEU A 109 -14.28 15.02 32.14
CA LEU A 109 -14.74 15.00 30.75
C LEU A 109 -14.11 16.18 30.02
N GLU A 110 -13.76 15.98 28.76
CA GLU A 110 -13.11 16.98 27.92
C GLU A 110 -13.79 17.07 26.56
N ALA A 111 -13.74 18.26 25.95
CA ALA A 111 -14.02 18.38 24.53
C ALA A 111 -12.94 17.65 23.72
N ALA A 112 -13.35 16.91 22.69
CA ALA A 112 -12.43 16.31 21.73
C ALA A 112 -11.68 17.40 20.94
N ASP A 113 -10.40 17.15 20.64
CA ASP A 113 -9.49 18.02 19.89
C ASP A 113 -9.55 19.50 20.32
N ASP A 114 -9.46 19.76 21.63
CA ASP A 114 -9.44 21.10 22.22
C ASP A 114 -10.65 21.97 21.80
N GLY A 115 -11.79 21.33 21.52
CA GLY A 115 -13.01 21.98 21.08
C GLY A 115 -13.03 22.42 19.61
N GLN A 116 -12.03 22.09 18.79
CA GLN A 116 -12.02 22.46 17.35
C GLN A 116 -13.22 21.92 16.57
N GLY A 117 -13.74 20.75 16.99
CA GLY A 117 -14.97 20.17 16.45
C GLY A 117 -16.26 20.82 16.94
N MET A 118 -16.25 21.56 18.06
CA MET A 118 -17.45 22.15 18.64
C MET A 118 -18.02 23.27 17.77
N ARG A 119 -19.32 23.54 17.95
CA ARG A 119 -20.04 24.63 17.28
C ARG A 119 -20.90 25.40 18.27
N ALA A 120 -20.98 26.72 18.10
CA ALA A 120 -22.02 27.53 18.75
C ALA A 120 -23.30 27.35 17.94
N LEU A 121 -24.43 27.24 18.63
CA LEU A 121 -25.75 27.14 18.02
C LEU A 121 -26.64 28.28 18.53
N ASP A 122 -27.45 28.85 17.65
CA ASP A 122 -28.46 29.85 18.02
C ASP A 122 -29.69 29.20 18.69
N ALA A 123 -29.96 27.94 18.36
CA ALA A 123 -31.05 27.12 18.90
C ALA A 123 -30.74 25.62 18.78
N ALA A 124 -31.49 24.78 19.50
CA ALA A 124 -31.39 23.32 19.40
C ALA A 124 -31.85 22.83 18.03
N THR A 125 -31.25 21.75 17.51
CA THR A 125 -31.60 21.17 16.21
C THR A 125 -31.93 19.69 16.33
N ASP A 126 -32.86 19.21 15.49
CA ASP A 126 -33.30 17.81 15.58
C ASP A 126 -32.27 16.80 15.10
N THR A 127 -31.50 17.18 14.08
CA THR A 127 -30.36 16.44 13.54
C THR A 127 -29.05 17.16 13.89
N PRO A 128 -27.90 16.46 13.86
CA PRO A 128 -26.61 17.11 14.01
C PRO A 128 -26.35 18.17 12.94
N THR A 129 -25.52 19.17 13.26
CA THR A 129 -25.25 20.33 12.38
C THR A 129 -24.74 19.94 11.00
N ILE A 130 -23.93 18.87 10.91
CA ILE A 130 -23.52 18.26 9.64
C ILE A 130 -24.15 16.87 9.59
N ARG A 131 -24.91 16.60 8.53
CA ARG A 131 -25.45 15.25 8.28
C ARG A 131 -24.34 14.32 7.83
N ASP A 132 -24.41 13.09 8.31
CA ASP A 132 -23.51 12.03 7.90
C ASP A 132 -23.71 11.65 6.43
N ASP A 133 -22.60 11.45 5.73
CA ASP A 133 -22.56 10.53 4.59
C ASP A 133 -22.29 9.11 5.15
N PRO A 134 -23.16 8.11 4.92
CA PRO A 134 -22.97 6.73 5.38
C PRO A 134 -21.66 6.08 4.91
N ALA A 135 -21.14 6.45 3.74
CA ALA A 135 -19.84 5.95 3.26
C ALA A 135 -18.70 6.52 4.10
N LEU A 136 -18.73 7.83 4.36
CA LEU A 136 -17.76 8.56 5.16
C LEU A 136 -17.74 8.10 6.64
N VAL A 137 -18.91 7.76 7.19
CA VAL A 137 -19.02 7.15 8.54
C VAL A 137 -18.31 5.80 8.57
N ARG A 138 -18.49 4.96 7.55
CA ARG A 138 -17.84 3.65 7.47
C ARG A 138 -16.32 3.79 7.41
N GLU A 139 -15.82 4.66 6.51
CA GLU A 139 -14.40 4.96 6.34
C GLU A 139 -13.74 5.51 7.61
N ALA A 140 -14.39 6.46 8.29
CA ALA A 140 -13.91 7.01 9.55
C ALA A 140 -13.93 5.97 10.69
N THR A 141 -14.98 5.15 10.77
CA THR A 141 -15.09 4.07 11.76
C THR A 141 -13.98 3.04 11.59
N GLU A 142 -13.71 2.64 10.36
CA GLU A 142 -12.60 1.75 10.04
C GLU A 142 -11.26 2.37 10.41
N SER A 143 -11.00 3.62 10.03
CA SER A 143 -9.75 4.33 10.32
C SER A 143 -9.48 4.46 11.83
N ILE A 144 -10.51 4.76 12.63
CA ILE A 144 -10.42 4.86 14.08
C ILE A 144 -10.23 3.49 14.73
N ALA A 145 -10.95 2.47 14.25
CA ALA A 145 -10.79 1.10 14.71
C ALA A 145 -9.38 0.55 14.41
N VAL A 146 -8.87 0.78 13.19
CA VAL A 146 -7.49 0.45 12.77
C VAL A 146 -6.47 1.11 13.69
N TYR A 147 -6.58 2.43 13.95
CA TYR A 147 -5.67 3.12 14.87
C TYR A 147 -5.70 2.54 16.30
N SER A 148 -6.89 2.18 16.78
CA SER A 148 -7.09 1.61 18.13
C SER A 148 -6.53 0.17 18.21
N ILE A 149 -6.75 -0.65 17.19
CA ILE A 149 -6.17 -1.99 17.03
C ILE A 149 -4.65 -1.90 17.04
N ASP A 150 -4.08 -0.97 16.27
CA ASP A 150 -2.64 -0.69 16.23
C ASP A 150 -2.07 -0.34 17.60
N ALA A 151 -2.80 0.43 18.42
CA ALA A 151 -2.40 0.79 19.77
C ALA A 151 -2.39 -0.45 20.70
N GLU A 152 -3.41 -1.31 20.63
CA GLU A 152 -3.46 -2.55 21.42
C GLU A 152 -2.39 -3.57 20.99
N ILE A 153 -2.13 -3.71 19.68
CA ILE A 153 -1.03 -4.54 19.17
C ILE A 153 0.34 -3.98 19.60
N LYS A 154 0.51 -2.65 19.66
CA LYS A 154 1.72 -2.02 20.22
C LYS A 154 1.88 -2.23 21.73
N ARG A 155 0.76 -2.35 22.47
CA ARG A 155 0.70 -2.72 23.89
C ARG A 155 0.85 -4.22 24.16
N ASN A 156 0.97 -5.04 23.12
CA ASN A 156 0.98 -6.51 23.20
C ASN A 156 -0.31 -7.09 23.82
N ASN A 157 -1.47 -6.47 23.52
CA ASN A 157 -2.80 -6.91 23.95
C ASN A 157 -3.60 -7.48 22.75
N PRO A 158 -3.41 -8.76 22.39
CA PRO A 158 -4.12 -9.37 21.26
C PRO A 158 -5.63 -9.46 21.48
N ASP A 159 -6.08 -9.67 22.72
CA ASP A 159 -7.50 -9.80 23.04
C ASP A 159 -8.23 -8.45 22.89
N GLY A 160 -7.60 -7.34 23.31
CA GLY A 160 -8.11 -5.99 23.06
C GLY A 160 -8.21 -5.66 21.57
N ALA A 161 -7.17 -6.01 20.79
CA ALA A 161 -7.17 -5.85 19.34
C ALA A 161 -8.31 -6.66 18.66
N LEU A 162 -8.49 -7.93 19.05
CA LEU A 162 -9.58 -8.77 18.53
C LEU A 162 -10.97 -8.25 18.96
N ALA A 163 -11.13 -7.76 20.19
CA ALA A 163 -12.39 -7.18 20.66
C ALA A 163 -12.79 -5.94 19.83
N LEU A 164 -11.84 -5.08 19.48
CA LEU A 164 -12.06 -3.91 18.61
C LEU A 164 -12.45 -4.29 17.17
N ALA A 165 -11.97 -5.43 16.65
CA ALA A 165 -12.30 -5.91 15.32
C ALA A 165 -13.68 -6.58 15.22
N ARG A 166 -14.25 -7.05 16.34
CA ARG A 166 -15.53 -7.79 16.39
C ARG A 166 -16.76 -6.87 16.36
N VAL A 167 -16.85 -6.03 15.33
CA VAL A 167 -18.02 -5.17 15.06
C VAL A 167 -19.19 -5.95 14.45
N ASP A 168 -20.40 -5.38 14.53
CA ASP A 168 -21.63 -6.00 14.00
C ASP A 168 -21.69 -6.00 12.46
N ASP A 169 -21.11 -4.99 11.81
CA ASP A 169 -20.96 -4.97 10.35
C ASP A 169 -19.97 -6.07 9.92
N ARG A 170 -20.50 -7.11 9.26
CA ARG A 170 -19.72 -8.29 8.89
C ARG A 170 -18.60 -8.01 7.87
N HIS A 171 -18.80 -7.05 6.96
CA HIS A 171 -17.82 -6.68 5.95
C HIS A 171 -16.68 -5.86 6.57
N LEU A 172 -17.02 -4.92 7.46
CA LEU A 172 -16.04 -4.18 8.24
C LEU A 172 -15.27 -5.11 9.22
N ARG A 173 -15.97 -6.03 9.90
CA ARG A 173 -15.35 -7.03 10.79
C ARG A 173 -14.28 -7.86 10.07
N LEU A 174 -14.54 -8.32 8.85
CA LEU A 174 -13.54 -9.03 8.05
C LEU A 174 -12.27 -8.18 7.85
N ARG A 175 -12.43 -6.92 7.42
CA ARG A 175 -11.33 -5.99 7.15
C ARG A 175 -10.52 -5.68 8.42
N LEU A 176 -11.21 -5.44 9.54
CA LEU A 176 -10.56 -5.20 10.84
C LEU A 176 -9.85 -6.45 11.37
N LEU A 177 -10.43 -7.64 11.23
CA LEU A 177 -9.78 -8.90 11.60
C LEU A 177 -8.52 -9.16 10.75
N ALA A 178 -8.57 -8.85 9.45
CA ALA A 178 -7.41 -8.90 8.57
C ALA A 178 -6.29 -7.93 9.01
N HIS A 179 -6.65 -6.73 9.47
CA HIS A 179 -5.70 -5.78 10.08
C HIS A 179 -5.10 -6.31 11.39
N VAL A 180 -5.90 -6.91 12.27
CA VAL A 180 -5.40 -7.58 13.48
C VAL A 180 -4.39 -8.68 13.12
N VAL A 181 -4.75 -9.58 12.20
CA VAL A 181 -3.86 -10.68 11.76
C VAL A 181 -2.53 -10.14 11.23
N GLY A 182 -2.56 -9.12 10.36
CA GLY A 182 -1.36 -8.46 9.85
C GLY A 182 -0.46 -7.91 10.97
N GLY A 183 -1.03 -7.18 11.93
CA GLY A 183 -0.25 -6.63 13.05
C GLY A 183 0.28 -7.68 14.05
N LEU A 184 -0.43 -8.79 14.24
CA LEU A 184 -0.01 -9.88 15.14
C LEU A 184 1.21 -10.66 14.62
N VAL A 185 1.41 -10.77 13.30
CA VAL A 185 2.60 -11.39 12.69
C VAL A 185 3.87 -10.68 13.10
N GLY A 186 3.91 -9.35 12.97
CA GLY A 186 5.06 -8.53 13.36
C GLY A 186 5.43 -8.64 14.85
N ARG A 187 4.49 -9.11 15.70
CA ARG A 187 4.70 -9.37 17.13
C ARG A 187 4.98 -10.84 17.46
N LYS A 188 4.89 -11.76 16.50
CA LYS A 188 4.98 -13.22 16.72
C LYS A 188 4.01 -13.71 17.80
N SER A 189 2.81 -13.15 17.84
CA SER A 189 1.81 -13.45 18.87
C SER A 189 1.30 -14.90 18.76
N ALA A 190 1.15 -15.57 19.91
CA ALA A 190 0.51 -16.90 19.98
C ALA A 190 -0.96 -16.88 19.53
N ALA A 191 -1.62 -15.71 19.55
CA ALA A 191 -3.00 -15.54 19.08
C ALA A 191 -3.11 -15.46 17.54
N LEU A 192 -2.00 -15.50 16.79
CA LEU A 192 -2.00 -15.33 15.33
C LEU A 192 -2.83 -16.42 14.61
N GLU A 193 -2.71 -17.67 15.02
CA GLU A 193 -3.38 -18.79 14.36
C GLU A 193 -4.90 -18.73 14.56
N SER A 194 -5.36 -18.47 15.80
CA SER A 194 -6.78 -18.32 16.11
C SER A 194 -7.38 -17.05 15.49
N ALA A 195 -6.65 -15.93 15.46
CA ALA A 195 -7.06 -14.72 14.75
C ALA A 195 -7.20 -14.96 13.23
N THR A 196 -6.27 -15.73 12.63
CA THR A 196 -6.33 -16.10 11.22
C THR A 196 -7.53 -17.00 10.92
N ALA A 197 -7.83 -17.95 11.80
CA ALA A 197 -9.01 -18.81 11.69
C ALA A 197 -10.32 -18.00 11.83
N GLU A 198 -10.40 -17.05 12.76
CA GLU A 198 -11.58 -16.17 12.91
C GLU A 198 -11.77 -15.27 11.68
N MET A 199 -10.68 -14.72 11.13
CA MET A 199 -10.70 -13.90 9.92
C MET A 199 -11.21 -14.68 8.69
N LEU A 200 -10.71 -15.89 8.46
CA LEU A 200 -11.17 -16.74 7.35
C LEU A 200 -12.62 -17.19 7.56
N ALA A 201 -13.02 -17.54 8.79
CA ALA A 201 -14.40 -17.87 9.11
C ALA A 201 -15.35 -16.67 8.93
N ALA A 202 -14.89 -15.44 9.18
CA ALA A 202 -15.66 -14.23 8.92
C ALA A 202 -15.92 -14.03 7.41
N PHE A 203 -14.92 -14.26 6.54
CA PHE A 203 -15.11 -14.22 5.08
C PHE A 203 -16.01 -15.37 4.57
N ASP A 204 -15.81 -16.59 5.08
CA ASP A 204 -16.60 -17.76 4.71
C ASP A 204 -18.07 -17.65 5.18
N GLY A 205 -18.37 -16.79 6.16
CA GLY A 205 -19.71 -16.45 6.64
C GLY A 205 -20.41 -15.25 5.99
N LEU A 206 -19.79 -14.61 4.98
CA LEU A 206 -20.43 -13.57 4.16
C LEU A 206 -21.32 -14.20 3.07
N ALA A 207 -22.32 -13.46 2.62
CA ALA A 207 -23.13 -13.86 1.46
C ALA A 207 -22.29 -13.84 0.18
N ALA A 208 -22.56 -14.73 -0.77
CA ALA A 208 -21.85 -14.77 -2.05
C ALA A 208 -22.37 -13.67 -2.99
N ASP A 209 -21.92 -12.43 -2.76
CA ASP A 209 -22.27 -11.23 -3.50
C ASP A 209 -21.04 -10.32 -3.77
N ASP A 210 -21.25 -9.22 -4.49
CA ASP A 210 -20.20 -8.26 -4.84
C ASP A 210 -19.58 -7.59 -3.61
N ALA A 211 -20.32 -7.45 -2.51
CA ALA A 211 -19.84 -6.82 -1.28
C ALA A 211 -18.87 -7.73 -0.50
N ARG A 212 -19.09 -9.06 -0.53
CA ARG A 212 -18.09 -10.05 -0.07
C ARG A 212 -16.81 -9.99 -0.87
N LEU A 213 -16.91 -9.87 -2.20
CA LEU A 213 -15.73 -9.76 -3.06
C LEU A 213 -14.96 -8.47 -2.78
N GLU A 214 -15.63 -7.32 -2.71
CA GLU A 214 -15.03 -6.03 -2.35
C GLU A 214 -14.33 -6.10 -0.98
N ALA A 215 -15.04 -6.56 0.07
CA ALA A 215 -14.50 -6.65 1.42
C ALA A 215 -13.30 -7.59 1.52
N GLY A 216 -13.33 -8.72 0.81
CA GLY A 216 -12.22 -9.68 0.75
C GLY A 216 -11.00 -9.13 0.00
N LEU A 217 -11.19 -8.46 -1.14
CA LEU A 217 -10.09 -7.82 -1.87
C LEU A 217 -9.42 -6.72 -1.02
N LEU A 218 -10.19 -5.92 -0.29
CA LEU A 218 -9.67 -4.89 0.63
C LEU A 218 -8.96 -5.51 1.84
N ALA A 219 -9.41 -6.67 2.32
CA ALA A 219 -8.76 -7.41 3.41
C ALA A 219 -7.38 -8.03 3.03
N LEU A 220 -7.07 -8.19 1.73
CA LEU A 220 -5.76 -8.68 1.30
C LEU A 220 -4.61 -7.71 1.59
N GLU A 221 -4.86 -6.40 1.51
CA GLU A 221 -3.82 -5.39 1.73
C GLU A 221 -3.22 -5.42 3.15
N PRO A 222 -4.00 -5.32 4.25
CA PRO A 222 -3.42 -5.36 5.60
C PRO A 222 -2.72 -6.69 5.92
N LEU A 223 -3.22 -7.82 5.42
CA LEU A 223 -2.53 -9.11 5.55
C LEU A 223 -1.16 -9.08 4.86
N ALA A 224 -1.12 -8.60 3.62
CA ALA A 224 0.08 -8.58 2.81
C ALA A 224 1.11 -7.52 3.27
N LEU A 225 0.66 -6.38 3.83
CA LEU A 225 1.53 -5.38 4.44
C LEU A 225 2.06 -5.81 5.81
N GLY A 226 1.26 -6.54 6.60
CA GLY A 226 1.67 -7.12 7.88
C GLY A 226 2.58 -8.35 7.77
N GLY A 227 2.82 -8.87 6.57
CA GLY A 227 3.62 -10.08 6.34
C GLY A 227 2.89 -11.38 6.67
N ALA A 228 1.56 -11.38 6.73
CA ALA A 228 0.72 -12.55 6.99
C ALA A 228 0.55 -13.42 5.73
N SER A 229 1.66 -13.92 5.16
CA SER A 229 1.69 -14.62 3.88
C SER A 229 0.67 -15.75 3.79
N ASP A 230 0.67 -16.70 4.73
CA ASP A 230 -0.26 -17.83 4.75
C ASP A 230 -1.74 -17.40 4.77
N ALA A 231 -2.06 -16.36 5.54
CA ALA A 231 -3.42 -15.84 5.65
C ALA A 231 -3.85 -15.11 4.37
N SER A 232 -2.95 -14.31 3.80
CA SER A 232 -3.12 -13.62 2.52
C SER A 232 -3.36 -14.62 1.38
N LEU A 233 -2.58 -15.70 1.31
CA LEU A 233 -2.74 -16.75 0.29
C LEU A 233 -4.06 -17.51 0.46
N LYS A 234 -4.41 -17.94 1.68
CA LYS A 234 -5.69 -18.63 1.97
C LYS A 234 -6.93 -17.79 1.65
N LEU A 235 -6.83 -16.46 1.73
CA LEU A 235 -7.88 -15.53 1.31
C LEU A 235 -7.86 -15.32 -0.22
N ALA A 236 -6.69 -15.12 -0.82
CA ALA A 236 -6.51 -14.95 -2.27
C ALA A 236 -6.84 -16.20 -3.09
N GLU A 237 -6.85 -17.39 -2.49
CA GLU A 237 -7.36 -18.64 -3.07
C GLU A 237 -8.90 -18.66 -3.09
N ARG A 238 -9.55 -18.32 -1.97
CA ARG A 238 -11.01 -18.23 -1.86
C ARG A 238 -11.59 -17.22 -2.85
N LEU A 239 -10.99 -16.03 -2.92
CA LEU A 239 -11.40 -14.95 -3.83
C LEU A 239 -11.19 -15.28 -5.31
N ALA A 240 -10.33 -16.24 -5.66
CA ALA A 240 -10.02 -16.52 -7.05
C ALA A 240 -11.23 -17.00 -7.86
N LEU A 241 -12.15 -17.73 -7.24
CA LEU A 241 -13.39 -18.20 -7.87
C LEU A 241 -14.35 -17.02 -8.14
N ASP A 242 -14.56 -16.16 -7.15
CA ASP A 242 -15.42 -14.97 -7.26
C ASP A 242 -14.85 -13.99 -8.33
N VAL A 243 -13.53 -13.83 -8.40
CA VAL A 243 -12.84 -13.03 -9.42
C VAL A 243 -12.93 -13.64 -10.83
N ASP A 244 -12.86 -14.97 -10.96
CA ASP A 244 -13.05 -15.63 -12.26
C ASP A 244 -14.50 -15.57 -12.77
N ALA A 245 -15.47 -15.42 -11.86
CA ALA A 245 -16.89 -15.25 -12.20
C ALA A 245 -17.25 -13.82 -12.66
N LEU A 246 -16.39 -12.82 -12.44
CA LEU A 246 -16.65 -11.44 -12.84
C LEU A 246 -16.79 -11.28 -14.36
N THR A 247 -17.94 -10.77 -14.80
CA THR A 247 -18.27 -10.56 -16.22
C THR A 247 -17.79 -9.21 -16.77
N ILE A 248 -17.59 -8.21 -15.92
CA ILE A 248 -17.12 -6.87 -16.29
C ILE A 248 -15.58 -6.88 -16.39
N PRO A 249 -14.97 -6.72 -17.58
CA PRO A 249 -13.52 -6.91 -17.74
C PRO A 249 -12.66 -5.96 -16.91
N SER A 250 -13.08 -4.70 -16.74
CA SER A 250 -12.33 -3.72 -15.93
C SER A 250 -12.34 -4.04 -14.44
N ALA A 251 -13.48 -4.49 -13.90
CA ALA A 251 -13.58 -4.93 -12.51
C ALA A 251 -12.79 -6.22 -12.28
N ARG A 252 -12.85 -7.16 -13.24
CA ARG A 252 -12.08 -8.39 -13.22
C ARG A 252 -10.57 -8.14 -13.23
N ASP A 253 -10.09 -7.29 -14.15
CA ASP A 253 -8.68 -6.93 -14.23
C ASP A 253 -8.21 -6.23 -12.94
N ALA A 254 -8.99 -5.31 -12.38
CA ALA A 254 -8.67 -4.68 -11.10
C ALA A 254 -8.56 -5.70 -9.95
N ALA A 255 -9.50 -6.64 -9.84
CA ALA A 255 -9.47 -7.68 -8.82
C ALA A 255 -8.30 -8.67 -9.01
N LEU A 256 -7.99 -9.05 -10.26
CA LEU A 256 -6.82 -9.87 -10.59
C LEU A 256 -5.50 -9.17 -10.22
N LEU A 257 -5.43 -7.83 -10.35
CA LEU A 257 -4.27 -7.05 -9.94
C LEU A 257 -4.12 -6.96 -8.41
N SER A 258 -5.23 -6.92 -7.65
CA SER A 258 -5.20 -7.09 -6.20
C SER A 258 -4.73 -8.49 -5.78
N LEU A 259 -5.20 -9.55 -6.45
CA LEU A 259 -4.71 -10.92 -6.22
C LEU A 259 -3.21 -11.05 -6.56
N TYR A 260 -2.74 -10.44 -7.65
CA TYR A 260 -1.32 -10.36 -8.00
C TYR A 260 -0.54 -9.68 -6.87
N GLY A 261 -0.90 -8.46 -6.48
CA GLY A 261 -0.20 -7.71 -5.42
C GLY A 261 -0.14 -8.45 -4.08
N ALA A 262 -1.24 -9.10 -3.69
CA ALA A 262 -1.30 -9.91 -2.47
C ALA A 262 -0.37 -11.13 -2.52
N ARG A 263 -0.40 -11.90 -3.62
CA ARG A 263 0.40 -13.12 -3.80
C ARG A 263 1.89 -12.83 -3.91
N THR A 264 2.29 -11.76 -4.57
CA THR A 264 3.72 -11.43 -4.68
C THR A 264 4.28 -10.90 -3.36
N ARG A 265 3.51 -10.12 -2.59
CA ARG A 265 3.88 -9.73 -1.21
C ARG A 265 3.96 -10.94 -0.26
N ALA A 266 3.09 -11.94 -0.45
CA ALA A 266 3.07 -13.20 0.29
C ALA A 266 4.07 -14.26 -0.21
N GLU A 267 5.07 -13.85 -1.01
CA GLU A 267 6.16 -14.71 -1.51
C GLU A 267 5.69 -15.92 -2.36
N ALA A 268 4.61 -15.77 -3.14
CA ALA A 268 4.06 -16.81 -4.03
C ALA A 268 4.11 -16.43 -5.53
N PRO A 269 5.28 -16.54 -6.20
CA PRO A 269 5.50 -15.99 -7.55
C PRO A 269 4.71 -16.72 -8.65
N ALA A 270 4.55 -18.04 -8.55
CA ALA A 270 3.74 -18.81 -9.49
C ALA A 270 2.25 -18.44 -9.44
N ALA A 271 1.72 -18.26 -8.23
CA ALA A 271 0.33 -17.85 -8.03
C ALA A 271 0.10 -16.40 -8.49
N ALA A 272 1.10 -15.52 -8.30
CA ALA A 272 1.08 -14.15 -8.78
C ALA A 272 1.06 -14.06 -10.32
N LEU A 273 1.99 -14.74 -11.01
CA LEU A 273 2.00 -14.76 -12.48
C LEU A 273 0.73 -15.40 -13.05
N THR A 274 0.17 -16.42 -12.38
CA THR A 274 -1.12 -17.02 -12.78
C THR A 274 -2.30 -16.04 -12.68
N ALA A 275 -2.29 -15.10 -11.73
CA ALA A 275 -3.29 -14.03 -11.67
C ALA A 275 -3.07 -13.00 -12.78
N LEU A 276 -1.81 -12.58 -13.00
CA LEU A 276 -1.43 -11.58 -14.00
C LEU A 276 -1.64 -12.07 -15.45
N ALA A 277 -1.49 -13.38 -15.70
CA ALA A 277 -1.80 -14.02 -16.99
C ALA A 277 -3.26 -13.83 -17.42
N LYS A 278 -4.18 -13.77 -16.46
CA LYS A 278 -5.63 -13.63 -16.71
C LYS A 278 -6.06 -12.19 -16.98
N VAL A 279 -5.21 -11.20 -16.74
CA VAL A 279 -5.52 -9.78 -16.97
C VAL A 279 -5.71 -9.56 -18.47
N SER A 280 -6.91 -9.12 -18.84
CA SER A 280 -7.35 -8.98 -20.22
C SER A 280 -6.64 -7.85 -20.97
N ASN A 281 -6.27 -6.78 -20.25
CA ASN A 281 -5.58 -5.62 -20.80
C ASN A 281 -4.04 -5.84 -20.94
N PRO A 282 -3.50 -5.96 -22.16
CA PRO A 282 -2.07 -6.25 -22.35
C PRO A 282 -1.16 -5.05 -22.03
N LYS A 283 -1.71 -3.84 -21.86
CA LYS A 283 -0.93 -2.69 -21.36
C LYS A 283 -0.74 -2.83 -19.85
N LEU A 284 -1.83 -2.92 -19.08
CA LEU A 284 -1.76 -3.10 -17.61
C LEU A 284 -0.88 -4.30 -17.24
N ARG A 285 -1.05 -5.41 -17.96
CA ARG A 285 -0.23 -6.62 -17.78
C ARG A 285 1.27 -6.33 -17.91
N ARG A 286 1.69 -5.63 -18.97
CA ARG A 286 3.09 -5.26 -19.19
C ARG A 286 3.59 -4.20 -18.19
N ASP A 287 2.78 -3.19 -17.87
CA ASP A 287 3.12 -2.16 -16.88
C ASP A 287 3.46 -2.82 -15.52
N HIS A 288 2.66 -3.81 -15.06
CA HIS A 288 2.92 -4.57 -13.83
C HIS A 288 4.05 -5.60 -13.90
N LEU A 289 4.36 -6.12 -15.10
CA LEU A 289 5.56 -6.93 -15.34
C LEU A 289 6.84 -6.06 -15.34
N GLU A 290 6.75 -4.81 -15.81
CA GLU A 290 7.89 -3.88 -15.85
C GLU A 290 8.15 -3.19 -14.50
N ASP A 291 7.13 -2.97 -13.68
CA ASP A 291 7.27 -2.34 -12.36
C ASP A 291 7.51 -3.35 -11.21
N MET A 292 7.65 -4.66 -11.50
CA MET A 292 7.80 -5.75 -10.50
C MET A 292 8.59 -5.32 -9.24
N PRO A 293 7.92 -5.01 -8.11
CA PRO A 293 8.57 -4.41 -6.93
C PRO A 293 9.62 -5.30 -6.25
N PHE A 294 9.68 -6.57 -6.65
CA PHE A 294 10.44 -7.65 -6.02
C PHE A 294 11.85 -7.75 -6.59
N ALA A 295 12.08 -7.34 -7.84
CA ALA A 295 13.43 -7.23 -8.36
C ALA A 295 14.22 -6.06 -7.75
N GLN A 296 13.53 -5.07 -7.19
CA GLN A 296 14.16 -4.05 -6.35
C GLN A 296 14.57 -4.60 -4.97
N LYS A 297 13.95 -5.70 -4.48
CA LYS A 297 14.41 -6.41 -3.27
C LYS A 297 15.68 -7.23 -3.54
N ASP A 298 15.71 -8.01 -4.62
CA ASP A 298 16.84 -8.91 -4.94
C ASP A 298 18.12 -8.18 -5.34
N PHE A 299 17.98 -7.02 -6.00
CA PHE A 299 19.11 -6.24 -6.52
C PHE A 299 19.25 -4.85 -5.88
N GLY A 300 18.41 -4.49 -4.91
CA GLY A 300 18.61 -3.29 -4.11
C GLY A 300 19.79 -3.45 -3.15
N PRO A 301 20.47 -2.36 -2.76
CA PRO A 301 21.63 -2.42 -1.85
C PRO A 301 21.31 -3.00 -0.46
N ALA A 302 20.03 -3.16 -0.12
CA ALA A 302 19.58 -3.67 1.17
C ALA A 302 19.59 -5.20 1.32
N ASN A 303 19.46 -6.02 0.25
CA ASN A 303 19.34 -7.49 0.42
C ASN A 303 19.75 -8.38 -0.79
N PRO A 304 21.04 -8.42 -1.18
CA PRO A 304 21.54 -9.21 -2.31
C PRO A 304 21.69 -10.73 -2.03
N ALA A 305 20.82 -11.31 -1.19
CA ALA A 305 20.97 -12.69 -0.68
C ALA A 305 19.97 -13.70 -1.29
N SER A 306 18.99 -13.23 -2.06
CA SER A 306 17.85 -14.03 -2.51
C SER A 306 18.09 -14.78 -3.83
N LEU A 307 19.09 -15.68 -3.84
CA LEU A 307 19.38 -16.55 -5.00
C LEU A 307 18.17 -17.40 -5.45
N ILE A 308 17.26 -17.70 -4.52
CA ILE A 308 16.11 -18.58 -4.73
C ILE A 308 14.97 -17.87 -5.47
N TRP A 309 14.77 -16.56 -5.25
CA TRP A 309 13.56 -15.86 -5.70
C TRP A 309 13.53 -15.63 -7.22
N MET A 310 14.65 -15.24 -7.82
CA MET A 310 14.77 -15.15 -9.28
C MET A 310 14.58 -16.51 -9.96
N ASP A 311 15.08 -17.60 -9.37
CA ASP A 311 14.88 -18.97 -9.86
C ASP A 311 13.41 -19.40 -9.75
N GLN A 312 12.73 -19.05 -8.65
CA GLN A 312 11.28 -19.28 -8.50
C GLN A 312 10.44 -18.46 -9.49
N LEU A 313 10.78 -17.19 -9.72
CA LEU A 313 10.12 -16.33 -10.72
C LEU A 313 10.34 -16.84 -12.15
N LEU A 314 11.55 -17.29 -12.48
CA LEU A 314 11.88 -17.86 -13.78
C LEU A 314 11.10 -19.17 -14.02
N ALA A 315 11.13 -20.11 -13.08
CA ALA A 315 10.36 -21.35 -13.18
C ALA A 315 8.85 -21.10 -13.22
N ALA A 316 8.36 -20.10 -12.48
CA ALA A 316 6.98 -19.63 -12.53
C ALA A 316 6.59 -19.02 -13.88
N ALA A 317 7.52 -18.32 -14.55
CA ALA A 317 7.30 -17.78 -15.90
C ALA A 317 7.33 -18.91 -16.95
N GLU A 318 8.35 -19.77 -16.93
CA GLU A 318 8.52 -20.90 -17.85
C GLU A 318 7.30 -21.86 -17.85
N SER A 319 6.68 -22.06 -16.68
CA SER A 319 5.50 -22.92 -16.51
C SER A 319 4.16 -22.29 -16.95
N GLN A 320 4.12 -21.02 -17.36
CA GLN A 320 2.88 -20.37 -17.80
C GLN A 320 2.32 -21.03 -19.07
N ALA A 321 1.03 -21.42 -19.05
CA ALA A 321 0.40 -22.15 -20.14
C ALA A 321 0.31 -21.34 -21.44
N ASP A 322 -0.03 -20.05 -21.37
CA ASP A 322 -0.08 -19.14 -22.53
C ASP A 322 1.34 -18.81 -23.03
N PRO A 323 1.72 -19.18 -24.27
CA PRO A 323 3.03 -18.86 -24.84
C PRO A 323 3.28 -17.34 -24.99
N ALA A 324 2.23 -16.54 -25.24
CA ALA A 324 2.38 -15.10 -25.41
C ALA A 324 2.70 -14.41 -24.08
N PHE A 325 1.91 -14.68 -23.02
CA PHE A 325 2.22 -14.20 -21.68
C PHE A 325 3.55 -14.75 -21.14
N ARG A 326 3.88 -16.02 -21.42
CA ARG A 326 5.19 -16.60 -21.07
C ARG A 326 6.35 -15.75 -21.62
N GLN A 327 6.29 -15.42 -22.92
CA GLN A 327 7.31 -14.58 -23.56
C GLN A 327 7.33 -13.15 -22.99
N GLU A 328 6.17 -12.55 -22.70
CA GLU A 328 6.09 -11.24 -22.05
C GLU A 328 6.74 -11.25 -20.66
N ALA A 329 6.43 -12.25 -19.83
CA ALA A 329 6.96 -12.37 -18.47
C ALA A 329 8.49 -12.59 -18.46
N LEU A 330 9.00 -13.48 -19.31
CA LEU A 330 10.44 -13.71 -19.48
C LEU A 330 11.14 -12.43 -19.99
N THR A 331 10.57 -11.74 -20.98
CA THR A 331 11.09 -10.46 -21.51
C THR A 331 11.10 -9.35 -20.44
N ALA A 332 10.17 -9.35 -19.50
CA ALA A 332 10.15 -8.39 -18.40
C ALA A 332 11.20 -8.72 -17.33
N LEU A 333 11.30 -9.98 -16.90
CA LEU A 333 12.36 -10.44 -15.98
C LEU A 333 13.76 -10.12 -16.55
N CYS A 334 13.97 -10.34 -17.85
CA CYS A 334 15.14 -9.90 -18.61
C CYS A 334 15.48 -8.40 -18.42
N ARG A 335 14.54 -7.51 -18.77
CA ARG A 335 14.71 -6.04 -18.70
C ARG A 335 15.00 -5.58 -17.28
N THR A 336 14.35 -6.23 -16.33
CA THR A 336 14.42 -5.91 -14.92
C THR A 336 15.77 -6.32 -14.33
N ALA A 337 16.26 -7.54 -14.58
CA ALA A 337 17.63 -7.94 -14.23
C ALA A 337 18.70 -7.01 -14.86
N TYR A 338 18.50 -6.59 -16.11
CA TYR A 338 19.40 -5.65 -16.80
C TYR A 338 19.42 -4.25 -16.15
N ARG A 339 18.25 -3.66 -15.85
CA ARG A 339 18.16 -2.35 -15.16
C ARG A 339 18.81 -2.39 -13.78
N SER A 340 18.46 -3.41 -13.00
CA SER A 340 19.04 -3.65 -11.68
C SER A 340 20.56 -3.69 -11.70
N ALA A 341 21.14 -4.38 -12.68
CA ALA A 341 22.58 -4.48 -12.83
C ALA A 341 23.29 -3.19 -13.23
N GLY A 342 22.62 -2.32 -14.00
CA GLY A 342 23.13 -0.98 -14.29
C GLY A 342 23.37 -0.20 -13.00
N GLY A 343 22.45 -0.27 -12.04
CA GLY A 343 22.63 0.30 -10.70
C GLY A 343 23.67 -0.44 -9.85
N LEU A 344 23.79 -1.77 -9.98
CA LEU A 344 24.82 -2.52 -9.25
C LEU A 344 26.25 -2.21 -9.70
N ALA A 345 26.45 -1.82 -10.96
CA ALA A 345 27.77 -1.40 -11.46
C ALA A 345 28.32 -0.14 -10.76
N GLU A 346 27.45 0.64 -10.11
CA GLU A 346 27.82 1.82 -9.30
C GLU A 346 28.27 1.44 -7.86
N ILE A 347 28.08 0.17 -7.43
CA ILE A 347 28.34 -0.30 -6.06
C ILE A 347 29.21 -1.59 -6.09
N PRO A 348 30.55 -1.47 -6.06
CA PRO A 348 31.49 -2.59 -6.28
C PRO A 348 31.27 -3.84 -5.43
N GLU A 349 30.82 -3.68 -4.18
CA GLU A 349 30.57 -4.77 -3.23
C GLU A 349 29.41 -5.70 -3.64
N LEU A 350 28.51 -5.22 -4.50
CA LEU A 350 27.34 -5.97 -4.97
C LEU A 350 27.60 -6.65 -6.32
N VAL A 351 28.51 -6.09 -7.13
CA VAL A 351 28.92 -6.64 -8.44
C VAL A 351 29.39 -8.10 -8.30
N GLY A 352 30.17 -8.40 -7.24
CA GLY A 352 30.63 -9.77 -6.95
C GLY A 352 29.52 -10.76 -6.56
N LYS A 353 28.36 -10.28 -6.07
CA LYS A 353 27.20 -11.12 -5.72
C LYS A 353 26.27 -11.35 -6.92
N ALA A 354 26.25 -10.43 -7.88
CA ALA A 354 25.43 -10.54 -9.09
C ALA A 354 25.99 -11.54 -10.12
N VAL A 355 27.31 -11.79 -10.14
CA VAL A 355 27.95 -12.70 -11.11
C VAL A 355 27.37 -14.12 -11.06
N PRO A 356 27.29 -14.82 -9.90
CA PRO A 356 26.73 -16.18 -9.86
C PRO A 356 25.26 -16.27 -10.31
N MET A 357 24.46 -15.24 -10.01
CA MET A 357 23.05 -15.16 -10.42
C MET A 357 22.92 -15.05 -11.94
N ALA A 358 23.67 -14.10 -12.53
CA ALA A 358 23.69 -13.89 -13.96
C ALA A 358 24.27 -15.11 -14.69
N GLU A 359 25.25 -15.80 -14.10
CA GLU A 359 25.81 -17.06 -14.60
C GLU A 359 24.82 -18.22 -14.62
N LEU A 360 24.03 -18.40 -13.56
CA LEU A 360 23.03 -19.47 -13.53
C LEU A 360 21.97 -19.28 -14.64
N ALA A 361 21.44 -18.06 -14.79
CA ALA A 361 20.46 -17.76 -15.83
C ALA A 361 21.07 -17.77 -17.25
N ALA A 362 22.30 -17.28 -17.43
CA ALA A 362 23.02 -17.36 -18.70
C ALA A 362 23.30 -18.82 -19.12
N LYS A 363 23.61 -19.72 -18.17
CA LYS A 363 23.75 -21.17 -18.42
C LYS A 363 22.45 -21.83 -18.89
N ARG A 364 21.29 -21.28 -18.54
CA ARG A 364 19.96 -21.68 -19.07
C ARG A 364 19.62 -21.00 -20.41
N HIS A 365 20.59 -20.39 -21.09
CA HIS A 365 20.41 -19.65 -22.36
C HIS A 365 19.47 -18.43 -22.26
N HIS A 366 19.32 -17.83 -21.07
CA HIS A 366 18.57 -16.60 -20.88
C HIS A 366 19.41 -15.40 -21.33
N GLY A 367 19.10 -14.89 -22.52
CA GLY A 367 20.01 -14.00 -23.25
C GLY A 367 20.38 -12.69 -22.52
N PRO A 368 19.44 -11.95 -21.93
CA PRO A 368 19.75 -10.70 -21.22
C PRO A 368 20.50 -10.93 -19.90
N SER A 369 20.34 -12.09 -19.24
CA SER A 369 21.23 -12.48 -18.14
C SER A 369 22.65 -12.78 -18.61
N ALA A 370 22.82 -13.26 -19.85
CA ALA A 370 24.13 -13.41 -20.46
C ALA A 370 24.77 -12.06 -20.87
N VAL A 371 23.98 -11.08 -21.33
CA VAL A 371 24.48 -9.68 -21.51
C VAL A 371 24.94 -9.10 -20.17
N LEU A 372 24.08 -9.21 -19.15
CA LEU A 372 24.36 -8.80 -17.78
C LEU A 372 25.68 -9.39 -17.29
N LEU A 373 25.81 -10.72 -17.34
CA LEU A 373 27.01 -11.41 -16.90
C LEU A 373 28.25 -10.95 -17.64
N ALA A 374 28.16 -10.75 -18.96
CA ALA A 374 29.27 -10.24 -19.75
C ALA A 374 29.76 -8.87 -19.24
N VAL A 375 28.83 -7.95 -18.96
CA VAL A 375 29.15 -6.63 -18.39
C VAL A 375 29.80 -6.76 -17.00
N LEU A 376 29.26 -7.57 -16.09
CA LEU A 376 29.83 -7.78 -14.76
C LEU A 376 31.23 -8.44 -14.83
N THR A 377 31.43 -9.38 -15.75
CA THR A 377 32.71 -10.02 -16.01
C THR A 377 33.76 -9.03 -16.50
N GLU A 378 33.42 -8.10 -17.41
CA GLU A 378 34.33 -7.02 -17.82
C GLU A 378 34.62 -6.03 -16.69
N LEU A 379 33.61 -5.63 -15.91
CA LEU A 379 33.76 -4.68 -14.81
C LEU A 379 34.68 -5.21 -13.70
N LEU A 380 34.57 -6.49 -13.32
CA LEU A 380 35.37 -7.08 -12.25
C LEU A 380 36.76 -7.52 -12.69
N GLY A 381 36.89 -8.10 -13.89
CA GLY A 381 38.14 -8.69 -14.37
C GLY A 381 38.93 -7.82 -15.36
N GLY A 382 38.38 -6.67 -15.75
CA GLY A 382 38.98 -5.75 -16.70
C GLY A 382 39.36 -6.41 -18.03
N SER A 383 40.46 -5.95 -18.63
CA SER A 383 40.97 -6.48 -19.90
C SER A 383 41.27 -7.98 -19.90
N LYS A 384 41.52 -8.60 -18.73
CA LYS A 384 41.83 -10.02 -18.61
C LYS A 384 40.60 -10.93 -18.71
N ALA A 385 39.42 -10.43 -18.36
CA ALA A 385 38.17 -11.20 -18.38
C ALA A 385 37.32 -11.00 -19.65
N ARG A 386 37.76 -10.13 -20.57
CA ARG A 386 37.14 -9.92 -21.88
C ARG A 386 36.86 -11.21 -22.68
N PRO A 387 37.72 -12.26 -22.68
CA PRO A 387 37.39 -13.53 -23.31
C PRO A 387 36.17 -14.25 -22.70
N GLU A 388 35.95 -14.13 -21.39
CA GLU A 388 34.83 -14.77 -20.73
C GLU A 388 33.53 -13.96 -20.94
N ALA A 389 33.62 -12.63 -20.90
CA ALA A 389 32.53 -11.75 -21.30
C ALA A 389 32.09 -11.97 -22.75
N ALA A 390 33.03 -12.14 -23.69
CA ALA A 390 32.73 -12.46 -25.09
C ALA A 390 31.99 -13.80 -25.25
N ARG A 391 32.24 -14.80 -24.39
CA ARG A 391 31.42 -16.03 -24.35
C ARG A 391 29.96 -15.71 -23.98
N TRP A 392 29.74 -14.77 -23.06
CA TRP A 392 28.41 -14.46 -22.56
C TRP A 392 27.60 -13.51 -23.45
N TYR A 393 28.21 -12.49 -24.08
CA TYR A 393 27.54 -11.72 -25.15
C TYR A 393 27.12 -12.61 -26.33
N ALA A 394 27.89 -13.66 -26.60
CA ALA A 394 27.48 -14.64 -27.59
C ALA A 394 26.31 -15.50 -27.12
N VAL A 395 26.31 -15.99 -25.87
CA VAL A 395 25.14 -16.68 -25.28
C VAL A 395 23.88 -15.80 -25.35
N ALA A 396 24.04 -14.47 -25.23
CA ALA A 396 22.96 -13.53 -25.49
C ALA A 396 22.47 -13.54 -26.94
N GLY A 397 23.35 -13.61 -27.95
CA GLY A 397 22.98 -13.55 -29.37
C GLY A 397 21.87 -14.54 -29.80
N VAL A 398 21.81 -15.73 -29.17
CA VAL A 398 20.81 -16.78 -29.46
C VAL A 398 19.85 -17.09 -28.30
N GLY A 399 19.90 -16.32 -27.22
CA GLY A 399 19.06 -16.60 -26.05
C GLY A 399 17.56 -16.56 -26.39
N PHE A 400 16.75 -17.33 -25.65
CA PHE A 400 15.34 -17.56 -25.96
C PHE A 400 14.50 -16.27 -26.06
N ASP A 401 14.78 -15.25 -25.22
CA ASP A 401 13.93 -14.06 -25.05
C ASP A 401 14.63 -12.73 -25.37
N VAL A 402 15.48 -12.70 -26.41
CA VAL A 402 16.17 -11.46 -26.79
C VAL A 402 15.38 -10.67 -27.84
N ALA A 403 14.82 -9.53 -27.40
CA ALA A 403 14.26 -8.52 -28.29
C ALA A 403 15.29 -8.09 -29.34
N ASN A 404 14.85 -7.90 -30.61
CA ASN A 404 15.75 -7.68 -31.75
C ASN A 404 16.79 -6.55 -31.54
N SER A 405 16.45 -5.49 -30.79
CA SER A 405 17.37 -4.42 -30.43
C SER A 405 18.48 -4.86 -29.47
N ALA A 406 18.16 -5.63 -28.42
CA ALA A 406 19.14 -6.17 -27.48
C ALA A 406 20.04 -7.22 -28.16
N ARG A 407 19.50 -7.98 -29.11
CA ARG A 407 20.28 -8.93 -29.94
C ARG A 407 21.28 -8.15 -30.81
N ALA A 408 20.82 -7.11 -31.51
CA ALA A 408 21.69 -6.26 -32.33
C ALA A 408 22.79 -5.57 -31.51
N GLU A 409 22.50 -5.09 -30.30
CA GLU A 409 23.50 -4.45 -29.44
C GLU A 409 24.52 -5.47 -28.89
N ALA A 410 24.09 -6.67 -28.48
CA ALA A 410 25.02 -7.75 -28.09
C ALA A 410 25.95 -8.17 -29.25
N ILE A 411 25.43 -8.24 -30.48
CA ILE A 411 26.21 -8.53 -31.70
C ILE A 411 27.22 -7.41 -31.98
N LYS A 412 26.79 -6.14 -31.90
CA LYS A 412 27.64 -4.95 -32.05
C LYS A 412 28.75 -4.91 -30.99
N ILE A 413 28.44 -5.19 -29.73
CA ILE A 413 29.43 -5.28 -28.66
C ILE A 413 30.43 -6.43 -28.95
N LEU A 414 29.95 -7.63 -29.31
CA LEU A 414 30.82 -8.77 -29.65
C LEU A 414 31.72 -8.50 -30.88
N SER A 415 31.28 -7.64 -31.80
CA SER A 415 32.08 -7.21 -32.96
C SER A 415 33.35 -6.45 -32.55
N SER A 416 33.30 -5.74 -31.41
CA SER A 416 34.42 -4.94 -30.86
C SER A 416 35.55 -5.78 -30.23
N PHE A 417 35.31 -7.08 -29.97
CA PHE A 417 36.34 -7.96 -29.40
C PHE A 417 37.35 -8.38 -30.47
N THR A 418 38.60 -8.53 -30.06
CA THR A 418 39.70 -8.98 -30.91
C THR A 418 39.48 -10.43 -31.37
N PRO A 419 40.10 -10.84 -32.50
CA PRO A 419 40.10 -12.24 -32.93
C PRO A 419 40.61 -13.21 -31.85
N ALA A 420 41.61 -12.80 -31.05
CA ALA A 420 42.18 -13.60 -29.97
C ALA A 420 41.20 -13.81 -28.80
N GLU A 421 40.48 -12.76 -28.37
CA GLU A 421 39.45 -12.86 -27.34
C GLU A 421 38.30 -13.76 -27.79
N ARG A 422 37.82 -13.60 -29.03
CA ARG A 422 36.80 -14.49 -29.61
C ARG A 422 37.28 -15.94 -29.75
N ALA A 423 38.57 -16.15 -30.03
CA ALA A 423 39.20 -17.48 -30.07
C ALA A 423 39.50 -18.07 -28.68
N ALA A 424 39.38 -17.29 -27.60
CA ALA A 424 39.49 -17.75 -26.21
C ALA A 424 38.11 -18.00 -25.60
N ALA A 425 37.15 -17.08 -25.79
CA ALA A 425 35.71 -17.31 -25.61
C ALA A 425 35.25 -18.62 -26.28
N ALA A 426 35.85 -18.92 -27.44
CA ALA A 426 35.66 -20.14 -28.16
C ALA A 426 35.91 -21.41 -27.32
N ARG A 427 37.03 -21.45 -26.61
CA ARG A 427 37.45 -22.65 -25.86
C ARG A 427 36.57 -22.82 -24.62
N LEU A 428 36.05 -21.72 -24.06
CA LEU A 428 35.14 -21.69 -22.92
C LEU A 428 33.71 -22.21 -23.22
N LEU A 429 33.35 -22.46 -24.47
CA LEU A 429 32.11 -23.16 -24.88
C LEU A 429 32.39 -24.55 -25.50
N GLY A 430 33.58 -25.12 -25.28
CA GLY A 430 33.90 -26.50 -25.69
C GLY A 430 34.45 -26.70 -27.10
N GLY A 431 34.90 -25.63 -27.77
CA GLY A 431 35.50 -25.68 -29.12
C GLY A 431 37.03 -25.60 -29.15
N SER A 432 37.65 -25.97 -30.29
CA SER A 432 39.12 -25.95 -30.47
C SER A 432 39.59 -25.09 -31.67
N GLY A 433 40.82 -24.58 -31.63
CA GLY A 433 41.44 -23.84 -32.74
C GLY A 433 41.15 -22.33 -32.81
N ALA A 434 41.34 -21.75 -34.00
CA ALA A 434 41.31 -20.29 -34.24
C ALA A 434 39.90 -19.67 -34.14
N ALA A 435 38.86 -20.47 -34.36
CA ALA A 435 37.52 -20.30 -33.79
C ALA A 435 36.73 -21.61 -34.03
N SER A 436 36.27 -22.31 -32.98
CA SER A 436 35.26 -23.38 -33.17
C SER A 436 34.36 -23.75 -31.97
N PRO A 437 33.75 -22.76 -31.31
CA PRO A 437 32.32 -22.90 -31.17
C PRO A 437 31.73 -22.71 -32.53
N GLN A 438 32.30 -21.77 -33.33
CA GLN A 438 32.33 -21.55 -34.80
C GLN A 438 31.28 -20.67 -35.52
N LYS A 439 29.98 -20.81 -35.35
CA LYS A 439 29.22 -21.63 -34.40
C LYS A 439 29.26 -21.15 -32.91
N LEU A 440 29.76 -19.92 -32.64
CA LEU A 440 29.63 -19.17 -31.36
C LEU A 440 28.38 -18.22 -31.32
N LEU A 441 27.25 -18.62 -31.96
CA LEU A 441 25.84 -18.12 -31.82
C LEU A 441 25.19 -17.22 -32.97
N GLU A 442 24.56 -17.81 -34.03
CA GLU A 442 24.47 -17.41 -35.50
C GLU A 442 25.33 -16.39 -36.19
N LEU A 443 26.61 -16.69 -36.34
CA LEU A 443 27.47 -17.29 -35.31
C LEU A 443 27.83 -16.19 -34.25
N ALA A 444 27.51 -14.94 -34.62
CA ALA A 444 27.06 -13.79 -33.85
C ALA A 444 25.93 -13.18 -34.70
N LYS A 445 26.01 -13.18 -36.04
CA LYS A 445 27.06 -12.81 -37.06
C LYS A 445 26.46 -11.74 -38.01
N LYS A 446 25.13 -11.62 -37.98
CA LYS A 446 24.20 -10.92 -38.87
C LYS A 446 23.00 -10.53 -37.99
#